data_AF-A0A2N5RD87-F1
#
_entry.id   AF-A0A2N5RD87-F1
#
_cell.length_a   1.000
_cell.length_b   1.000
_cell.length_c   1.000
_cell.angle_alpha   90.00
_cell.angle_beta   90.00
_cell.angle_gamma   90.00
#
_symmetry.space_group_name_H-M   'P 1'
#
loop_
_entity.id
_entity.type
_entity.pdbx_description
1 polymer ?
#
loop_
_entity_poly.entity_id
_entity_poly.type
_entity_poly.pdbx_seq_one_letter_code
_entity_poly.pdbx_strand_id
1 'polypeptide(L)' 'MRRREDVIKIIFDTDLEKLIREKMGIENPKDSEYKCSVCNRRITFAEIGGIKFHGGKLKIICERCL' A
#
# COMPACT_ATOMS: atom_id res chain seq x y z
N MET A 1 11.86 1.11 25.46
CA MET A 1 11.00 0.92 24.27
C MET A 1 11.82 1.22 23.03
N ARG A 2 12.14 0.22 22.18
CA ARG A 2 12.86 0.46 20.91
C ARG A 2 11.89 1.16 19.95
N ARG A 3 12.17 2.40 19.55
CA ARG A 3 11.46 3.06 18.45
C ARG A 3 11.72 2.19 17.22
N ARG A 4 10.68 1.58 16.65
CA ARG A 4 10.82 0.94 15.34
C ARG A 4 11.06 2.08 14.36
N GLU A 5 12.26 2.13 13.81
CA GLU A 5 12.61 3.10 12.78
C GLU A 5 11.64 2.88 11.61
N ASP A 6 10.88 3.91 11.25
CA ASP A 6 10.01 3.89 10.08
C ASP A 6 10.92 3.83 8.83
N VAL A 7 11.20 2.61 8.37
CA VAL A 7 12.02 2.39 7.17
C VAL A 7 11.20 2.79 5.94
N ILE A 8 11.59 3.88 5.28
CA ILE A 8 11.08 4.22 3.96
C ILE A 8 11.75 3.27 2.96
N LYS A 9 11.01 2.27 2.48
CA LYS A 9 11.45 1.43 1.36
C LYS A 9 10.91 2.02 0.08
N ILE A 10 11.80 2.30 -0.87
CA ILE A 10 11.43 2.54 -2.27
C ILE A 10 10.94 1.19 -2.80
N ILE A 11 9.70 1.15 -3.30
CA ILE A 11 9.07 -0.06 -3.83
C ILE A 11 8.75 0.23 -5.28
N PHE A 12 9.33 -0.56 -6.18
CA PHE A 12 9.02 -0.51 -7.60
C PHE A 12 7.68 -1.22 -7.87
N ASP A 13 7.00 -0.90 -8.97
CA ASP A 13 5.67 -1.42 -9.29
C ASP A 13 5.57 -2.95 -9.22
N THR A 14 6.60 -3.66 -9.67
CA THR A 14 6.66 -5.14 -9.61
C THR A 14 6.74 -5.67 -8.18
N ASP A 15 7.47 -4.98 -7.31
CA ASP A 15 7.56 -5.32 -5.88
C ASP A 15 6.26 -4.98 -5.15
N LEU A 16 5.59 -3.87 -5.53
CA LEU A 16 4.30 -3.48 -4.98
C LEU A 16 3.22 -4.50 -5.33
N GLU A 17 3.18 -4.97 -6.58
CA GLU A 17 2.24 -6.00 -7.04
C GLU A 17 2.41 -7.30 -6.23
N LYS A 18 3.65 -7.78 -6.07
CA LYS A 18 3.94 -8.96 -5.24
C LYS A 18 3.51 -8.76 -3.80
N LEU A 19 3.84 -7.61 -3.22
CA LEU A 19 3.54 -7.32 -1.82
C LEU A 19 2.02 -7.28 -1.57
N ILE A 20 1.25 -6.66 -2.47
CA ILE A 20 -0.21 -6.61 -2.38
C ILE A 20 -0.79 -8.02 -2.53
N ARG A 21 -0.32 -8.83 -3.49
CA ARG A 21 -0.72 -10.24 -3.62
C ARG A 21 -0.53 -11.01 -2.31
N GLU A 22 0.68 -10.95 -1.74
CA GLU A 22 1.03 -11.72 -0.55
C GLU A 22 0.34 -11.23 0.73
N LYS A 23 0.15 -9.92 0.89
CA LYS A 23 -0.35 -9.32 2.14
C LYS A 23 -1.85 -9.05 2.15
N MET A 24 -2.45 -8.86 0.98
CA MET A 24 -3.89 -8.58 0.86
C MET A 24 -4.68 -9.74 0.23
N GLY A 25 -4.00 -10.76 -0.34
CA GLY A 25 -4.67 -11.89 -0.98
C GLY A 25 -5.38 -11.53 -2.28
N ILE A 26 -4.93 -10.46 -2.95
CA ILE A 26 -5.51 -9.96 -4.19
C ILE A 26 -4.80 -10.61 -5.37
N GLU A 27 -5.52 -11.40 -6.18
CA GLU A 27 -4.94 -12.13 -7.32
C GLU A 27 -4.38 -11.19 -8.41
N ASN A 28 -5.14 -10.15 -8.77
CA ASN A 28 -4.77 -9.18 -9.80
C ASN A 28 -4.71 -7.75 -9.24
N PRO A 29 -3.56 -7.33 -8.66
CA PRO A 29 -3.44 -6.02 -8.05
C PRO A 29 -3.69 -4.86 -9.00
N LYS A 30 -3.33 -4.97 -10.27
CA LYS A 30 -3.49 -3.89 -11.25
C LYS A 30 -4.96 -3.59 -11.58
N ASP A 31 -5.82 -4.61 -11.52
CA ASP A 31 -7.24 -4.52 -11.85
C ASP A 31 -8.15 -4.35 -10.62
N SER A 32 -7.55 -4.22 -9.43
CA SER A 32 -8.29 -4.11 -8.17
C SER A 32 -8.45 -2.65 -7.74
N GLU A 33 -9.57 -2.39 -7.05
CA GLU A 33 -9.76 -1.13 -6.33
C GLU A 33 -9.20 -1.21 -4.91
N TYR A 34 -8.60 -0.12 -4.46
CA TYR A 34 -8.02 0.02 -3.13
C TYR A 34 -8.68 1.17 -2.38
N LYS A 35 -8.74 1.04 -1.06
CA LYS A 35 -9.21 2.13 -0.19
C LYS A 35 -8.01 2.85 0.42
N CYS A 36 -7.89 4.15 0.14
CA CYS A 36 -6.88 4.98 0.81
C CYS A 36 -7.16 5.03 2.32
N SER A 37 -6.16 4.72 3.12
CA SER A 37 -6.26 4.69 4.58
C SER A 37 -6.32 6.07 5.25
N VAL A 38 -6.01 7.14 4.50
CA VAL A 38 -6.05 8.53 4.98
C VAL A 38 -7.39 9.19 4.63
N CYS A 39 -7.74 9.27 3.34
CA CYS A 39 -8.94 9.97 2.87
C CYS A 39 -10.14 9.06 2.58
N ASN A 40 -10.02 7.74 2.76
CA ASN A 40 -11.07 6.74 2.51
C ASN A 40 -11.58 6.65 1.06
N ARG A 41 -11.00 7.36 0.10
CA ARG A 41 -11.34 7.26 -1.33
C ARG A 41 -10.97 5.89 -1.89
N ARG A 42 -11.76 5.42 -2.87
CA ARG A 42 -11.38 4.30 -3.73
C ARG A 42 -10.44 4.79 -4.81
N ILE A 43 -9.39 4.03 -5.06
CA ILE A 43 -8.32 4.34 -6.01
C ILE A 43 -7.91 3.07 -6.75
N THR A 44 -7.33 3.24 -7.93
CA THR A 44 -6.72 2.16 -8.71
C THR A 44 -5.25 1.94 -8.32
N PHE A 45 -4.62 0.89 -8.84
CA PHE A 45 -3.21 0.60 -8.60
C PHE A 45 -2.29 1.77 -9.00
N ALA A 46 -2.59 2.45 -10.11
CA ALA A 46 -1.81 3.58 -10.62
C ALA A 46 -1.88 4.82 -9.72
N GLU A 47 -2.90 4.92 -8.86
CA GLU A 47 -3.10 6.05 -7.95
C GLU A 47 -2.52 5.79 -6.55
N ILE A 48 -1.84 4.66 -6.35
CA ILE A 48 -1.15 4.33 -5.10
C ILE A 48 0.12 5.19 -5.02
N GLY A 49 0.15 6.12 -4.06
CA GLY A 49 1.35 6.91 -3.79
C GLY A 49 2.26 6.26 -2.76
N GLY A 50 1.72 5.41 -1.89
CA GLY A 50 2.51 4.76 -0.85
C GLY A 50 1.76 3.69 -0.07
N ILE A 51 2.51 2.96 0.73
CA ILE A 51 1.99 1.89 1.57
C ILE A 51 2.54 2.00 2.98
N LYS A 52 1.75 1.57 3.96
CA LYS A 52 2.12 1.58 5.37
C LYS A 52 1.79 0.24 6.02
N PHE A 53 2.71 -0.27 6.81
CA PHE A 53 2.44 -1.41 7.69
C PHE A 53 1.94 -0.92 9.04
N HIS A 54 0.74 -1.34 9.44
CA HIS A 54 0.19 -1.02 10.76
C HIS A 54 -0.49 -2.23 11.38
N GLY A 55 0.02 -2.69 12.53
CA GLY A 55 -0.50 -3.89 13.21
C GLY A 55 -0.41 -5.17 12.38
N GLY A 56 0.62 -5.29 11.53
CA GLY A 56 0.81 -6.43 10.63
C GLY A 56 -0.05 -6.39 9.36
N LYS A 57 -0.94 -5.41 9.21
CA LYS A 57 -1.75 -5.21 8.01
C LYS A 57 -1.12 -4.17 7.08
N LEU A 58 -1.14 -4.47 5.79
CA LEU A 58 -0.79 -3.50 4.75
C LEU A 58 -1.94 -2.51 4.58
N LYS A 59 -1.61 -1.23 4.57
CA LYS A 59 -2.53 -0.12 4.28
C LYS A 59 -2.01 0.65 3.08
N ILE A 60 -2.94 1.08 2.23
CA ILE A 60 -2.64 1.84 1.01
C ILE A 60 -2.91 3.33 1.25
N ILE A 61 -2.10 4.18 0.62
CA ILE A 61 -2.21 5.64 0.66
C ILE A 61 -2.18 6.10 -0.80
N CYS A 62 -3.14 6.95 -1.20
CA CYS A 62 -3.16 7.50 -2.54
C CYS A 62 -2.11 8.61 -2.70
N GLU A 63 -1.70 8.88 -3.94
CA GLU A 63 -0.75 9.95 -4.27
C GLU A 63 -1.15 11.33 -3.73
N ARG A 64 -2.46 11.61 -3.64
CA ARG A 64 -2.98 12.89 -3.12
C ARG A 64 -2.85 13.04 -1.60
N CYS A 65 -2.58 11.96 -0.88
CA CYS A 65 -2.45 11.94 0.58
C CYS A 65 -1.03 11.62 1.05
N LEU A 66 -0.10 11.46 0.10
CA LEU A 66 1.33 11.55 0.39
C LEU A 66 1.68 13.02 0.71
#